data_AF-A0A670YQ87-F1
#
_entry.id   AF-A0A670YQ87-F1
#
_cell.length_a   1.000
_cell.length_b   1.000
_cell.length_c   1.000
_cell.angle_alpha   90.00
_cell.angle_beta   90.00
_cell.angle_gamma   90.00
#
_symmetry.space_group_name_H-M   'P 1'
#
loop_
_entity.id
_entity.type
_entity.pdbx_description
1 polymer ?
#
loop_
_entity_poly.entity_id
_entity_poly.type
_entity_poly.pdbx_seq_one_letter_code
_entity_poly.pdbx_strand_id
1 'polypeptide(L)'
;NGFFPVTFIYLFIYLFIYLFITCHYYVISLGQNCGGLVQGPNGTIESPGFPHGYPNYANCTWIIITGERNRIQLSFHTFALEEDFDILSLTTRL
;
A
#
# COMPACT_ATOMS: atom_id res chain seq x y z
N ASN A 1 -47.97 -8.04 18.95
CA ASN A 1 -47.68 -7.76 17.52
C ASN A 1 -46.62 -6.67 17.35
N GLY A 2 -45.38 -6.91 17.83
CA GLY A 2 -44.31 -5.91 17.75
C GLY A 2 -42.89 -6.46 17.89
N PHE A 3 -42.71 -7.78 17.98
CA PHE A 3 -41.39 -8.41 18.18
C PHE A 3 -40.66 -8.73 16.85
N PHE A 4 -41.42 -9.02 15.79
CA PHE A 4 -40.89 -9.28 14.44
C PHE A 4 -40.19 -8.09 13.74
N PRO A 5 -40.60 -6.81 13.88
CA PRO A 5 -39.91 -5.71 13.20
C PRO A 5 -38.55 -5.39 13.83
N VAL A 6 -38.40 -5.54 15.15
CA VAL A 6 -37.18 -5.11 15.86
C VAL A 6 -36.00 -6.03 15.61
N THR A 7 -36.25 -7.35 15.59
CA THR A 7 -35.23 -8.35 15.26
C THR A 7 -34.80 -8.25 13.80
N PHE A 8 -35.74 -7.96 12.90
CA PHE A 8 -35.45 -7.74 11.48
C PHE A 8 -34.59 -6.49 11.26
N ILE A 9 -34.88 -5.39 11.97
CA ILE A 9 -34.07 -4.17 11.96
C ILE A 9 -32.65 -4.45 12.48
N TYR A 10 -32.52 -5.20 13.58
CA TYR A 10 -31.21 -5.55 14.14
C TYR A 10 -30.37 -6.39 13.17
N LEU A 11 -30.97 -7.38 12.51
CA LEU A 11 -30.30 -8.21 11.53
C LEU A 11 -29.85 -7.40 10.30
N PHE A 12 -30.71 -6.49 9.82
CA PHE A 12 -30.37 -5.62 8.70
C PHE A 12 -29.18 -4.71 9.02
N ILE A 13 -29.18 -4.12 10.22
CA ILE A 13 -28.07 -3.28 10.70
C ILE A 13 -26.79 -4.12 10.83
N TYR A 14 -26.86 -5.32 11.41
CA TYR A 14 -25.71 -6.21 11.56
C TYR A 14 -25.13 -6.61 10.19
N LEU A 15 -25.98 -6.96 9.22
CA LEU A 15 -25.55 -7.29 7.87
C LEU A 15 -24.91 -6.11 7.15
N PHE A 16 -25.51 -4.92 7.28
CA PHE A 16 -24.97 -3.70 6.68
C PHE A 16 -23.59 -3.35 7.26
N ILE A 17 -23.44 -3.44 8.59
CA ILE A 17 -22.16 -3.24 9.27
C ILE A 17 -21.14 -4.30 8.83
N TYR A 18 -21.53 -5.57 8.75
CA TYR A 18 -20.67 -6.64 8.28
C TYR A 18 -20.20 -6.40 6.84
N LEU A 19 -21.11 -5.99 5.94
CA LEU A 19 -20.78 -5.63 4.56
C LEU A 19 -19.85 -4.41 4.48
N PHE A 20 -20.08 -3.38 5.29
CA PHE A 20 -19.21 -2.20 5.34
C PHE A 20 -17.81 -2.53 5.86
N ILE A 21 -17.71 -3.29 6.95
CA ILE A 21 -16.42 -3.69 7.53
C ILE A 21 -15.67 -4.62 6.59
N THR A 22 -16.33 -5.60 5.98
CA THR A 22 -15.69 -6.51 5.01
C THR A 22 -15.28 -5.77 3.75
N CYS A 23 -16.10 -4.86 3.23
CA CYS A 23 -15.74 -4.00 2.10
C CYS A 23 -14.54 -3.11 2.45
N HIS A 24 -14.55 -2.46 3.62
CA HIS A 24 -13.43 -1.64 4.08
C HIS A 24 -12.14 -2.44 4.23
N TYR A 25 -12.19 -3.61 4.87
CA TYR A 25 -11.05 -4.51 5.00
C TYR A 25 -10.55 -4.99 3.63
N TYR A 26 -11.46 -5.31 2.71
CA TYR A 26 -11.13 -5.70 1.34
C TYR A 26 -10.46 -4.55 0.57
N VAL A 27 -10.97 -3.33 0.68
CA VAL A 27 -10.38 -2.11 0.09
C VAL A 27 -9.01 -1.80 0.68
N ILE A 28 -8.82 -1.98 1.99
CA ILE A 28 -7.49 -1.86 2.63
C ILE A 28 -6.54 -2.93 2.09
N SER A 29 -7.00 -4.17 1.90
CA SER A 29 -6.15 -5.24 1.35
C SER A 29 -5.84 -5.09 -0.15
N LEU A 30 -6.72 -4.43 -0.90
CA LEU A 30 -6.52 -4.10 -2.32
C LEU A 30 -5.64 -2.86 -2.51
N GLY A 31 -5.60 -1.98 -1.51
CA GLY A 31 -4.55 -0.97 -1.41
C GLY A 31 -3.22 -1.70 -1.29
N GLN A 32 -2.50 -1.81 -2.40
CA GLN A 32 -1.15 -2.34 -2.42
C GLN A 32 -0.34 -1.56 -1.38
N ASN A 33 -0.10 -2.17 -0.23
CA ASN A 33 0.56 -1.55 0.92
C ASN A 33 2.07 -1.50 0.64
N CYS A 34 2.43 -0.80 -0.44
CA CYS A 34 3.79 -0.68 -0.92
C CYS A 34 4.28 0.76 -0.74
N GLY A 35 5.56 0.89 -0.41
CA GLY A 35 6.10 2.13 0.12
C GLY A 35 6.37 2.05 1.62
N GLY A 36 6.81 3.17 2.18
CA GLY A 36 7.14 3.24 3.60
C GLY A 36 8.34 4.13 3.88
N LEU A 37 8.84 4.04 5.11
CA LEU A 37 9.94 4.86 5.59
C LEU A 37 11.21 4.01 5.72
N VAL A 38 12.28 4.42 5.05
CA VAL A 38 13.59 3.80 5.16
C VAL A 38 14.49 4.74 5.93
N GLN A 39 15.00 4.25 7.06
CA GLN A 39 15.90 4.97 7.95
C GLN A 39 17.11 4.10 8.30
N GLY A 40 18.25 4.74 8.49
CA GLY A 40 19.48 4.08 8.88
C GLY A 40 20.63 4.32 7.90
N PRO A 41 21.79 3.71 8.16
CA PRO A 41 22.97 3.89 7.32
C PRO A 41 22.85 3.17 5.97
N ASN A 42 22.10 2.07 5.91
CA ASN A 42 21.84 1.26 4.72
C ASN A 42 20.40 0.72 4.77
N GLY A 43 19.83 0.42 3.62
CA GLY A 43 18.52 -0.22 3.50
C GLY A 43 18.32 -0.80 2.10
N THR A 44 17.38 -1.73 1.98
CA THR A 44 16.98 -2.34 0.71
C THR A 44 15.51 -2.02 0.45
N ILE A 45 15.20 -1.62 -0.78
CA ILE A 45 13.84 -1.35 -1.25
C ILE A 45 13.56 -2.34 -2.38
N GLU A 46 12.40 -3.00 -2.30
CA GLU A 46 11.94 -3.96 -3.30
C GLU A 46 10.54 -3.56 -3.76
N SER A 47 10.24 -3.85 -5.03
CA SER A 47 8.88 -3.71 -5.54
C SER A 47 7.95 -4.70 -4.84
N PRO A 48 6.66 -4.36 -4.63
CA PRO A 48 5.69 -5.33 -4.13
C PRO A 48 5.69 -6.58 -5.01
N GLY A 49 5.76 -7.78 -4.42
CA GLY A 49 5.74 -9.04 -5.16
C GLY A 49 7.10 -9.49 -5.76
N PHE A 50 8.19 -8.76 -5.53
CA PHE A 50 9.53 -9.23 -5.90
C PHE A 50 9.82 -10.62 -5.25
N PRO A 51 10.40 -11.60 -5.98
CA PRO A 51 10.96 -11.53 -7.35
C PRO A 51 9.99 -11.88 -8.49
N HIS A 52 8.71 -12.15 -8.20
CA HIS A 52 7.76 -12.71 -9.17
C HIS A 52 7.14 -11.67 -10.12
N GLY A 53 7.26 -10.38 -9.79
CA GLY A 53 6.73 -9.26 -10.56
C GLY A 53 5.87 -8.34 -9.71
N TYR A 54 5.77 -7.07 -10.11
CA TYR A 54 4.92 -6.09 -9.44
C TYR A 54 3.48 -6.19 -9.94
N PRO A 55 2.48 -5.88 -9.09
CA PRO A 55 1.08 -5.89 -9.49
C PRO A 55 0.74 -4.67 -10.35
N ASN A 56 -0.26 -4.83 -11.22
CA ASN A 56 -0.80 -3.72 -12.02
C ASN A 56 -1.31 -2.59 -11.13
N TYR A 57 -1.17 -1.35 -11.61
CA TYR A 57 -1.64 -0.14 -10.93
C TYR A 57 -0.98 0.10 -9.55
N ALA A 58 0.20 -0.48 -9.32
CA ALA A 58 0.97 -0.22 -8.10
C ALA A 58 1.40 1.25 -8.04
N ASN A 59 1.04 1.94 -6.95
CA ASN A 59 1.46 3.31 -6.69
C ASN A 59 2.18 3.35 -5.34
N CYS A 60 3.49 3.13 -5.39
CA CYS A 60 4.32 2.96 -4.20
C CYS A 60 5.17 4.22 -3.97
N THR A 61 5.28 4.64 -2.71
CA THR A 61 6.15 5.76 -2.34
C THR A 61 7.02 5.38 -1.14
N TRP A 62 8.33 5.42 -1.34
CA TRP A 62 9.30 5.25 -0.26
C TRP A 62 9.94 6.58 0.11
N ILE A 63 10.04 6.84 1.41
CA ILE A 63 10.69 8.02 1.96
C ILE A 63 11.99 7.56 2.60
N ILE A 64 13.12 8.07 2.10
CA ILE A 64 14.44 7.75 2.63
C ILE A 64 14.89 8.94 3.48
N ILE A 65 15.09 8.71 4.78
CA ILE A 65 15.57 9.75 5.70
C ILE A 65 16.99 9.39 6.16
N THR A 66 17.89 10.36 6.05
CA THR A 66 19.26 10.27 6.55
C THR A 66 19.58 11.45 7.48
N GLY A 67 20.60 11.30 8.33
CA GLY A 67 21.06 12.35 9.24
C GLY A 67 21.66 13.56 8.52
N GLU A 68 21.78 14.67 9.24
CA GLU A 68 22.40 15.89 8.71
C GLU A 68 23.82 15.63 8.19
N ARG A 69 24.14 16.22 7.02
CA ARG A 69 25.43 16.08 6.30
C ARG A 69 25.73 14.69 5.71
N ASN A 70 24.79 13.76 5.75
CA ASN A 70 24.92 12.50 5.03
C ASN A 70 24.49 12.64 3.57
N ARG A 71 24.97 11.73 2.72
CA ARG A 71 24.57 11.60 1.31
C ARG A 71 23.90 10.26 1.11
N ILE A 72 22.87 10.24 0.26
CA ILE A 72 22.18 9.01 -0.13
C ILE A 72 22.82 8.51 -1.42
N GLN A 73 23.29 7.27 -1.42
CA GLN A 73 23.71 6.55 -2.61
C GLN A 73 22.69 5.46 -2.91
N LEU A 74 22.16 5.44 -4.14
CA LEU A 74 21.21 4.44 -4.60
C LEU A 74 21.91 3.50 -5.59
N SER A 75 21.64 2.20 -5.47
CA SER A 75 22.14 1.17 -6.38
C SER A 75 21.01 0.24 -6.77
N PHE A 76 20.82 0.04 -8.08
CA PHE A 76 19.80 -0.86 -8.61
C PHE A 76 20.40 -2.23 -8.86
N HIS A 77 19.98 -3.23 -8.08
CA HIS A 77 20.42 -4.61 -8.27
C HIS A 77 19.62 -5.34 -9.35
N THR A 78 18.31 -5.11 -9.37
CA THR A 78 17.39 -5.60 -10.40
C THR A 78 16.49 -4.45 -10.82
N PHE A 79 16.33 -4.26 -12.13
CA PHE A 79 15.49 -3.21 -12.68
C PHE A 79 14.84 -3.68 -13.98
N ALA A 80 13.53 -3.89 -13.94
CA ALA A 80 12.71 -4.25 -15.08
C ALA A 80 11.32 -3.64 -14.88
N LEU A 81 10.90 -2.78 -15.81
CA LEU A 81 9.60 -2.11 -15.84
C LEU A 81 9.00 -2.26 -17.25
N GLU A 82 7.67 -2.18 -17.37
CA GLU A 82 6.99 -2.13 -18.66
C GLU A 82 7.29 -0.81 -19.38
N GLU A 83 7.82 -0.92 -20.61
CA GLU A 83 8.16 0.23 -21.46
C GLU A 83 6.90 1.03 -21.81
N ASP A 84 7.02 2.35 -21.85
CA ASP A 84 5.93 3.33 -22.12
C ASP A 84 4.76 3.38 -21.10
N PHE A 85 4.66 2.43 -20.18
CA PHE A 85 3.56 2.36 -19.20
C PHE A 85 4.01 2.70 -17.78
N ASP A 86 5.16 2.17 -17.34
CA ASP A 86 5.60 2.26 -15.94
C ASP A 86 6.84 3.14 -15.75
N ILE A 87 6.90 3.86 -14.62
CA ILE A 87 7.97 4.82 -14.32
C ILE A 87 8.40 4.69 -12.87
N LEU A 88 9.72 4.65 -12.65
CA LEU A 88 10.33 4.93 -11.35
C LEU A 88 10.86 6.36 -11.32
N SER A 89 10.39 7.17 -10.36
CA SER A 89 10.87 8.54 -10.17
C SER A 89 11.63 8.70 -8.86
N LEU A 90 12.77 9.39 -8.92
CA LEU A 90 13.57 9.75 -7.75
C LEU A 90 13.42 11.25 -7.52
N THR A 91 12.80 11.63 -6.40
CA THR A 91 12.57 13.03 -6.06
C THR A 91 13.22 13.36 -4.73
N THR A 92 14.12 14.33 -4.74
CA THR A 92 14.68 14.93 -3.52
C THR A 92 13.81 16.11 -3.08
N ARG A 93 13.36 16.13 -1.84
CA ARG A 93 12.77 17.33 -1.23
C ARG A 93 13.84 17.97 -0.36
N LEU A 94 14.29 19.16 -0.78
CA LEU A 94 15.17 20.05 0.00
C LEU A 94 14.33 20.91 0.93
#